data_AF-A0A516WY56-F1
#
_entry.id   AF-A0A516WY56-F1
#
_cell.length_a   1.000
_cell.length_b   1.000
_cell.length_c   1.000
_cell.angle_alpha   90.00
_cell.angle_beta   90.00
_cell.angle_gamma   90.00
#
_symmetry.space_group_name_H-M   'P 1'
#
loop_
_entity.id
_entity.type
_entity.pdbx_description
1 polymer ?
#
loop_
_entity_poly.entity_id
_entity_poly.type
_entity_poly.pdbx_seq_one_letter_code
_entity_poly.pdbx_strand_id
1 'polypeptide(L)'
;MSLASVLGAPVHTNLVGRAHDTVAELQQNGAATLALAVLIGGVAMFLGASMWRSWSGERCATGSALVGLQCAGLAAALVALAYQVRVGAWLISADPAVLGWFAEHRSNSVTGPAIAVTDAGGPAGTIVLAVVFGAVLARRTRSPIPALVLIGTVSGAALASTMTKYVVGRTRPPIVTQVLLETDHSFPSGHATGAMALFTTVAVMVGYTLPPIRRALLLIVAAAVTVVVSATRLYLGEHWLTDVIGGVLLGGLAAVIGGALYTAWMDRTRTHGWQSTTPNENAAHPDRTNKTTAGRAG
;
A
#
# COMPACT_ATOMS: atom_id res chain seq x y z
N MET A 1 62.32 18.82 19.21
CA MET A 1 61.14 18.88 18.32
C MET A 1 60.79 20.34 18.13
N SER A 2 60.96 20.85 16.91
CA SER A 2 60.84 22.28 16.58
C SER A 2 59.39 22.75 16.62
N LEU A 3 59.15 23.95 17.16
CA LEU A 3 57.86 24.65 17.25
C LEU A 3 57.19 24.97 15.89
N ALA A 4 57.76 24.50 14.77
CA ALA A 4 57.27 24.76 13.42
C ALA A 4 56.21 23.77 12.90
N SER A 5 55.85 22.73 13.65
CA SER A 5 54.86 21.72 13.20
C SER A 5 53.41 22.03 13.59
N VAL A 6 53.12 23.18 14.22
CA VAL A 6 51.78 23.55 14.71
C VAL A 6 51.04 24.52 13.78
N LEU A 7 51.69 25.10 12.75
CA LEU A 7 51.12 26.17 11.92
C LEU A 7 51.13 25.88 10.40
N GLY A 8 50.96 24.61 10.01
CA GLY A 8 51.21 24.15 8.64
C GLY A 8 50.01 23.79 7.76
N ALA A 9 48.76 23.95 8.21
CA ALA A 9 47.59 23.83 7.34
C ALA A 9 47.03 25.22 7.04
N PRO A 10 46.89 25.64 5.77
CA PRO A 10 46.36 26.97 5.46
C PRO A 10 44.96 27.12 6.06
N VAL A 11 44.75 28.14 6.88
CA VAL A 11 43.43 28.45 7.48
C VAL A 11 42.33 28.60 6.40
N HIS A 12 42.72 29.01 5.18
CA HIS A 12 41.84 29.11 4.02
C HIS A 12 41.34 27.78 3.45
N THR A 13 42.15 26.70 3.46
CA THR A 13 41.68 25.37 3.03
C THR A 13 40.67 24.79 4.03
N ASN A 14 40.81 25.11 5.32
CA ASN A 14 39.83 24.75 6.35
C ASN A 14 38.51 25.54 6.25
N LEU A 15 38.54 26.80 5.80
CA LEU A 15 37.34 27.62 5.63
C LEU A 15 36.52 27.22 4.41
N VAL A 16 37.15 26.97 3.26
CA VAL A 16 36.44 26.51 2.05
C VAL A 16 35.89 25.10 2.25
N GLY A 17 36.64 24.20 2.90
CA GLY A 17 36.14 22.89 3.29
C GLY A 17 34.91 22.97 4.21
N ARG A 18 35.01 23.74 5.30
CA ARG A 18 33.86 23.96 6.21
C ARG A 18 32.67 24.62 5.52
N ALA A 19 32.89 25.56 4.59
CA ALA A 19 31.82 26.18 3.80
C ALA A 19 31.14 25.16 2.87
N HIS A 20 31.91 24.27 2.22
CA HIS A 20 31.35 23.18 1.42
C HIS A 20 30.56 22.18 2.28
N ASP A 21 31.10 21.79 3.43
CA ASP A 21 30.45 20.86 4.35
C ASP A 21 29.13 21.44 4.89
N THR A 22 29.14 22.72 5.30
CA THR A 22 27.94 23.42 5.77
C THR A 22 26.89 23.61 4.67
N VAL A 23 27.29 23.94 3.44
CA VAL A 23 26.36 24.03 2.31
C VAL A 23 25.77 22.65 1.99
N ALA A 24 26.58 21.60 1.98
CA ALA A 24 26.12 20.22 1.77
C ALA A 24 25.13 19.78 2.86
N GLU A 25 25.43 20.10 4.12
CA GLU A 25 24.56 19.83 5.26
C GLU A 25 23.23 20.62 5.17
N LEU A 26 23.28 21.90 4.80
CA LEU A 26 22.08 22.72 4.56
C LEU A 26 21.23 22.17 3.41
N GLN A 27 21.86 21.75 2.31
CA GLN A 27 21.17 21.14 1.17
C GLN A 27 20.52 19.81 1.56
N GLN A 28 21.23 18.95 2.30
CA GLN A 28 20.72 17.66 2.76
C GLN A 28 19.56 17.84 3.76
N ASN A 29 19.67 18.77 4.70
CA ASN A 29 18.62 19.08 5.66
C ASN A 29 17.39 19.72 5.00
N GLY A 30 17.61 20.60 4.01
CA GLY A 30 16.53 21.17 3.21
C GLY A 30 15.76 20.11 2.42
N ALA A 31 16.48 19.21 1.73
CA ALA A 31 15.87 18.13 0.98
C ALA A 31 15.12 17.12 1.87
N ALA A 32 15.67 16.78 3.03
CA ALA A 32 15.00 15.95 4.03
C ALA A 32 13.72 16.63 4.57
N THR A 33 13.73 17.93 4.79
CA THR A 33 12.54 18.67 5.25
C THR A 33 11.45 18.70 4.18
N LEU A 34 11.82 18.92 2.91
CA LEU A 34 10.89 18.84 1.78
C LEU A 34 10.31 17.43 1.63
N ALA A 35 11.12 16.39 1.78
CA ALA A 35 10.64 15.01 1.74
C ALA A 35 9.61 14.74 2.85
N LEU A 36 9.82 15.25 4.07
CA LEU A 36 8.79 15.14 5.11
C LEU A 36 7.49 15.85 4.72
N ALA A 37 7.57 17.07 4.18
CA ALA A 37 6.38 17.80 3.75
C ALA A 37 5.62 17.02 2.65
N VAL A 38 6.33 16.41 1.70
CA VAL A 38 5.74 15.53 0.67
C VAL A 38 5.12 14.28 1.29
N LEU A 39 5.76 13.69 2.30
CA LEU A 39 5.22 12.54 3.02
C LEU A 39 3.89 12.88 3.72
N ILE A 40 3.86 13.98 4.48
CA ILE A 40 2.66 14.44 5.18
C ILE A 40 1.58 14.82 4.17
N GLY A 41 1.93 15.58 3.13
CA GLY A 41 1.01 15.98 2.06
C GLY A 41 0.42 14.78 1.31
N GLY A 42 1.24 13.77 1.01
CA GLY A 42 0.81 12.53 0.36
C GLY A 42 -0.18 11.73 1.21
N VAL A 43 0.11 11.56 2.52
CA VAL A 43 -0.81 10.90 3.45
C VAL A 43 -2.11 11.71 3.61
N ALA A 44 -2.02 13.02 3.75
CA ALA A 44 -3.18 13.90 3.83
C ALA A 44 -4.04 13.82 2.56
N MET A 45 -3.42 13.77 1.37
CA MET A 45 -4.12 13.59 0.09
C MET A 45 -4.83 12.24 0.03
N PHE A 46 -4.18 11.16 0.46
CA PHE A 46 -4.80 9.84 0.54
C PHE A 46 -6.01 9.82 1.50
N LEU A 47 -5.87 10.36 2.71
CA LEU A 47 -6.93 10.40 3.71
C LEU A 47 -8.08 11.30 3.26
N GLY A 48 -7.78 12.48 2.72
CA GLY A 48 -8.77 13.42 2.19
C GLY A 48 -9.57 12.80 1.05
N ALA A 49 -8.91 12.17 0.07
CA ALA A 49 -9.60 11.47 -1.02
C ALA A 49 -10.45 10.29 -0.51
N SER A 50 -9.97 9.56 0.50
CA SER A 50 -10.70 8.44 1.11
C SER A 50 -11.94 8.89 1.87
N MET A 51 -11.82 9.96 2.68
CA MET A 51 -12.93 10.56 3.40
C MET A 51 -13.96 11.14 2.43
N TRP A 52 -13.50 11.87 1.42
CA TRP A 52 -14.37 12.43 0.39
C TRP A 52 -15.15 11.34 -0.33
N ARG A 53 -14.48 10.26 -0.75
CA ARG A 53 -15.11 9.10 -1.38
C ARG A 53 -16.17 8.45 -0.49
N SER A 54 -15.96 8.43 0.82
CA SER A 54 -16.92 7.87 1.78
C SER A 54 -18.18 8.73 1.93
N TRP A 55 -18.06 10.05 1.79
CA TRP A 55 -19.19 10.99 1.92
C TRP A 55 -19.91 11.24 0.60
N SER A 56 -19.20 11.22 -0.53
CA SER A 56 -19.71 11.72 -1.81
C SER A 56 -20.72 10.80 -2.52
N GLY A 57 -21.09 9.66 -1.94
CA GLY A 57 -22.11 8.74 -2.47
C GLY A 57 -21.95 8.43 -3.96
N GLU A 58 -21.07 7.48 -4.31
CA GLU A 58 -20.81 6.89 -5.64
C GLU A 58 -21.44 7.59 -6.88
N ARG A 59 -21.01 8.82 -7.18
CA ARG A 59 -21.15 9.36 -8.53
C ARG A 59 -19.97 8.90 -9.38
N CYS A 60 -20.25 8.04 -10.36
CA CYS A 60 -19.28 7.24 -11.14
C CYS A 60 -18.10 8.04 -11.73
N ALA A 61 -18.30 9.30 -12.16
CA ALA A 61 -17.26 10.17 -12.70
C ALA A 61 -16.24 10.68 -11.65
N THR A 62 -16.66 10.82 -10.38
CA THR A 62 -15.77 11.26 -9.28
C THR A 62 -14.94 10.10 -8.73
N GLY A 63 -15.40 8.85 -8.91
CA GLY A 63 -14.76 7.66 -8.36
C GLY A 63 -13.35 7.40 -8.90
N SER A 64 -13.13 7.54 -10.21
CA SER A 64 -11.81 7.31 -10.84
C SER A 64 -10.80 8.39 -10.46
N ALA A 65 -11.22 9.66 -10.40
CA ALA A 65 -10.37 10.77 -9.97
C ALA A 65 -9.91 10.61 -8.51
N LEU A 66 -10.81 10.19 -7.62
CA LEU A 66 -10.46 9.95 -6.20
C LEU A 66 -9.51 8.77 -6.04
N VAL A 67 -9.68 7.68 -6.82
CA VAL A 67 -8.72 6.58 -6.85
C VAL A 67 -7.34 7.07 -7.33
N GLY A 68 -7.31 7.92 -8.36
CA GLY A 68 -6.08 8.54 -8.84
C GLY A 68 -5.37 9.34 -7.74
N LEU A 69 -6.09 10.17 -6.99
CA LEU A 69 -5.56 10.94 -5.85
C LEU A 69 -5.08 10.05 -4.71
N GLN A 70 -5.80 8.96 -4.39
CA GLN A 70 -5.37 7.97 -3.39
C GLN A 70 -4.03 7.33 -3.80
N CYS A 71 -3.92 6.89 -5.07
CA CYS A 71 -2.69 6.31 -5.59
C CYS A 71 -1.54 7.31 -5.58
N ALA A 72 -1.76 8.53 -6.06
CA ALA A 72 -0.75 9.58 -6.08
C ALA A 72 -0.27 9.92 -4.66
N GLY A 73 -1.17 9.94 -3.67
CA GLY A 73 -0.86 10.28 -2.29
C GLY A 73 0.00 9.22 -1.62
N LEU A 74 -0.37 7.95 -1.79
CA LEU A 74 0.42 6.83 -1.29
C LEU A 74 1.77 6.71 -1.99
N ALA A 75 1.82 6.90 -3.32
CA ALA A 75 3.06 6.88 -4.07
C ALA A 75 4.00 8.03 -3.66
N ALA A 76 3.49 9.25 -3.51
CA ALA A 76 4.26 10.40 -3.02
C ALA A 76 4.81 10.15 -1.60
N ALA A 77 3.97 9.63 -0.70
CA ALA A 77 4.39 9.28 0.65
C ALA A 77 5.46 8.19 0.68
N LEU A 78 5.32 7.16 -0.16
CA LEU A 78 6.30 6.07 -0.28
C LEU A 78 7.63 6.58 -0.83
N VAL A 79 7.62 7.36 -1.90
CA VAL A 79 8.85 7.92 -2.51
C VAL A 79 9.54 8.87 -1.53
N ALA A 80 8.79 9.72 -0.84
CA ALA A 80 9.32 10.59 0.18
C ALA A 80 9.96 9.80 1.34
N LEU A 81 9.29 8.76 1.85
CA LEU A 81 9.85 7.92 2.91
C LEU A 81 11.11 7.18 2.43
N ALA A 82 11.08 6.62 1.22
CA ALA A 82 12.23 5.95 0.62
C ALA A 82 13.43 6.90 0.48
N TYR A 83 13.19 8.16 0.12
CA TYR A 83 14.23 9.19 0.08
C TYR A 83 14.82 9.46 1.48
N GLN A 84 13.97 9.66 2.50
CA GLN A 84 14.42 9.87 3.88
C GLN A 84 15.30 8.72 4.39
N VAL A 85 14.88 7.49 4.07
CA VAL A 85 15.61 6.28 4.40
C VAL A 85 16.95 6.20 3.66
N ARG A 86 16.96 6.52 2.35
CA ARG A 86 18.16 6.43 1.51
C ARG A 86 19.25 7.41 1.93
N VAL A 87 18.85 8.63 2.32
CA VAL A 87 19.78 9.71 2.69
C VAL A 87 20.14 9.72 4.17
N GLY A 88 19.61 8.80 4.96
CA GLY A 88 19.89 8.73 6.40
C GLY A 88 19.33 9.91 7.19
N ALA A 89 18.21 10.49 6.75
CA ALA A 89 17.66 11.71 7.35
C ALA A 89 17.13 11.49 8.77
N TRP A 90 16.98 12.57 9.52
CA TRP A 90 16.55 12.55 10.93
C TRP A 90 15.28 11.73 11.23
N LEU A 91 14.39 11.51 10.25
CA LEU A 91 13.20 10.68 10.43
C LEU A 91 13.52 9.24 10.84
N ILE A 92 14.67 8.68 10.42
CA ILE A 92 15.07 7.31 10.80
C ILE A 92 15.66 7.23 12.21
N SER A 93 15.87 8.36 12.90
CA SER A 93 16.42 8.38 14.26
C SER A 93 15.53 7.67 15.28
N ALA A 94 14.24 7.51 14.99
CA ALA A 94 13.31 6.75 15.82
C ALA A 94 13.52 5.22 15.70
N ASP A 95 14.13 4.74 14.61
CA ASP A 95 14.22 3.30 14.32
C ASP A 95 15.01 2.51 15.40
N PRO A 96 16.19 2.97 15.87
CA PRO A 96 16.93 2.27 16.93
C PRO A 96 16.19 2.25 18.27
N ALA A 97 15.48 3.33 18.62
CA ALA A 97 14.73 3.41 19.87
C ALA A 97 13.57 2.39 19.90
N VAL A 98 12.85 2.26 18.78
CA VAL A 98 11.77 1.29 18.64
C VAL A 98 12.32 -0.14 18.64
N LEU A 99 13.40 -0.40 17.92
CA LEU A 99 14.06 -1.70 17.94
C LEU A 99 14.53 -2.08 19.37
N GLY A 100 15.14 -1.14 20.09
CA GLY A 100 15.59 -1.34 21.46
C GLY A 100 14.44 -1.71 22.39
N TRP A 101 13.33 -0.98 22.32
CA TRP A 101 12.13 -1.28 23.11
C TRP A 101 11.62 -2.71 22.87
N PHE A 102 11.51 -3.14 21.61
CA PHE A 102 11.08 -4.49 21.28
C PHE A 102 12.07 -5.57 21.76
N ALA A 103 13.37 -5.31 21.64
CA ALA A 103 14.41 -6.23 22.11
C ALA A 103 14.36 -6.41 23.64
N GLU A 104 14.14 -5.33 24.39
CA GLU A 104 14.03 -5.35 25.86
C GLU A 104 12.76 -6.08 26.35
N HIS A 105 11.66 -6.01 25.59
CA HIS A 105 10.38 -6.64 25.95
C HIS A 105 10.20 -8.04 25.34
N ARG A 106 11.27 -8.64 24.81
CA ARG A 106 11.23 -9.98 24.22
C ARG A 106 11.11 -11.06 25.32
N SER A 107 10.33 -12.10 25.05
CA SER A 107 10.07 -13.19 25.99
C SER A 107 9.80 -14.49 25.24
N ASN A 108 10.27 -15.62 25.79
CA ASN A 108 10.17 -16.92 25.14
C ASN A 108 8.72 -17.35 24.86
N SER A 109 7.76 -16.91 25.67
CA SER A 109 6.34 -17.21 25.49
C SER A 109 5.72 -16.49 24.29
N VAL A 110 6.26 -15.33 23.89
CA VAL A 110 5.76 -14.54 22.76
C VAL A 110 6.57 -14.81 21.48
N THR A 111 7.84 -15.20 21.59
CA THR A 111 8.69 -15.49 20.42
C THR A 111 8.15 -16.61 19.54
N GLY A 112 7.72 -17.74 20.09
CA GLY A 112 7.15 -18.85 19.30
C GLY A 112 5.92 -18.44 18.49
N PRO A 113 4.89 -17.85 19.13
CA PRO A 113 3.74 -17.29 18.42
C PRO A 113 4.11 -16.21 17.38
N ALA A 114 5.07 -15.34 17.68
CA ALA A 114 5.53 -14.32 16.74
C ALA A 114 6.15 -14.93 15.47
N ILE A 115 6.92 -16.02 15.61
CA ILE A 115 7.48 -16.77 14.48
C ILE A 115 6.35 -17.39 13.64
N ALA A 116 5.38 -18.05 14.28
CA ALA A 116 4.27 -18.66 13.55
C ALA A 116 3.44 -17.62 12.76
N VAL A 117 3.20 -16.45 13.37
CA VAL A 117 2.51 -15.33 12.71
C VAL A 117 3.35 -14.76 11.57
N THR A 118 4.66 -14.60 11.74
CA THR A 118 5.51 -14.08 10.66
C THR A 118 5.59 -15.04 9.49
N ASP A 119 5.70 -16.35 9.72
CA ASP A 119 5.74 -17.36 8.66
C ASP A 119 4.44 -17.33 7.83
N ALA A 120 3.29 -17.25 8.51
CA ALA A 120 1.99 -17.13 7.85
C ALA A 120 1.81 -15.77 7.13
N GLY A 121 2.33 -14.69 7.71
CA GLY A 121 2.30 -13.34 7.16
C GLY A 121 3.40 -13.06 6.12
N GLY A 122 4.29 -14.02 5.87
CA GLY A 122 5.41 -13.89 4.95
C GLY A 122 5.00 -13.92 3.48
N PRO A 123 5.95 -13.70 2.55
CA PRO A 123 5.67 -13.71 1.12
C PRO A 123 5.01 -15.01 0.63
N ALA A 124 5.50 -16.17 1.09
CA ALA A 124 4.90 -17.45 0.75
C ALA A 124 3.49 -17.61 1.36
N GLY A 125 3.33 -17.29 2.65
CA GLY A 125 2.05 -17.39 3.35
C GLY A 125 0.98 -16.49 2.74
N THR A 126 1.32 -15.24 2.40
CA THR A 126 0.41 -14.30 1.75
C THR A 126 0.01 -14.73 0.34
N ILE A 127 0.91 -15.35 -0.44
CA ILE A 127 0.55 -15.96 -1.74
C ILE A 127 -0.42 -17.13 -1.55
N VAL A 128 -0.15 -18.04 -0.62
CA VAL A 128 -1.04 -19.17 -0.32
C VAL A 128 -2.43 -18.67 0.09
N LEU A 129 -2.49 -17.70 1.00
CA LEU A 129 -3.74 -17.07 1.42
C LEU A 129 -4.44 -16.34 0.27
N ALA A 130 -3.70 -15.68 -0.63
CA ALA A 130 -4.27 -15.06 -1.83
C ALA A 130 -4.92 -16.10 -2.75
N VAL A 131 -4.29 -17.26 -2.94
CA VAL A 131 -4.86 -18.37 -3.72
C VAL A 131 -6.13 -18.91 -3.04
N VAL A 132 -6.09 -19.13 -1.73
CA VAL A 132 -7.23 -19.66 -0.97
C VAL A 132 -8.42 -18.69 -0.99
N PHE A 133 -8.22 -17.43 -0.60
CA PHE A 133 -9.27 -16.42 -0.62
C PHE A 133 -9.76 -16.13 -2.04
N GLY A 134 -8.83 -16.08 -3.01
CA GLY A 134 -9.14 -15.92 -4.43
C GLY A 134 -10.04 -17.05 -4.94
N ALA A 135 -9.71 -18.30 -4.64
CA ALA A 135 -10.52 -19.47 -5.02
C ALA A 135 -11.91 -19.45 -4.36
N VAL A 136 -11.99 -19.11 -3.07
CA VAL A 136 -13.27 -18.99 -2.36
C VAL A 136 -14.13 -17.90 -3.02
N LEU A 137 -13.54 -16.75 -3.31
CA LEU A 137 -14.28 -15.62 -3.89
C LEU A 137 -14.67 -15.91 -5.34
N ALA A 138 -13.80 -16.54 -6.12
CA ALA A 138 -14.10 -16.97 -7.49
C ALA A 138 -15.25 -17.97 -7.56
N ARG A 139 -15.32 -18.92 -6.60
CA ARG A 139 -16.47 -19.83 -6.46
C ARG A 139 -17.75 -19.08 -6.11
N ARG A 140 -17.68 -18.12 -5.18
CA ARG A 140 -18.86 -17.33 -4.75
C ARG A 140 -19.42 -16.45 -5.86
N THR A 141 -18.55 -15.82 -6.67
CA THR A 141 -18.96 -14.97 -7.79
C THR A 141 -19.15 -15.72 -9.10
N ARG A 142 -18.85 -17.03 -9.13
CA ARG A 142 -18.83 -17.88 -10.34
C ARG A 142 -17.96 -17.29 -11.46
N SER A 143 -16.87 -16.62 -11.11
CA SER A 143 -15.96 -15.96 -12.05
C SER A 143 -14.52 -16.05 -11.57
N PRO A 144 -13.52 -16.25 -12.44
CA PRO A 144 -12.12 -16.28 -12.03
C PRO A 144 -11.55 -14.88 -11.70
N ILE A 145 -12.25 -13.81 -12.07
CA ILE A 145 -11.75 -12.43 -11.97
C ILE A 145 -11.32 -12.04 -10.55
N PRO A 146 -12.07 -12.34 -9.46
CA PRO A 146 -11.63 -11.95 -8.12
C PRO A 146 -10.33 -12.64 -7.71
N ALA A 147 -10.11 -13.89 -8.13
CA ALA A 147 -8.85 -14.60 -7.88
C ALA A 147 -7.69 -13.93 -8.63
N LEU A 148 -7.90 -13.58 -9.92
CA LEU A 148 -6.89 -12.91 -10.73
C LEU A 148 -6.52 -11.54 -10.17
N VAL A 149 -7.51 -10.74 -9.74
CA VAL A 149 -7.26 -9.43 -9.12
C VAL A 149 -6.49 -9.62 -7.82
N LEU A 150 -6.88 -10.56 -6.96
CA LEU A 150 -6.23 -10.75 -5.66
C LEU A 150 -4.77 -11.23 -5.81
N ILE A 151 -4.55 -12.26 -6.63
CA ILE A 151 -3.21 -12.80 -6.92
C ILE A 151 -2.36 -11.74 -7.61
N GLY A 152 -2.90 -11.03 -8.60
CA GLY A 152 -2.20 -9.94 -9.29
C GLY A 152 -1.82 -8.80 -8.35
N THR A 153 -2.68 -8.46 -7.39
CA THR A 153 -2.41 -7.41 -6.40
C THR A 153 -1.27 -7.81 -5.46
N VAL A 154 -1.32 -9.02 -4.89
CA VAL A 154 -0.30 -9.50 -3.96
C VAL A 154 1.05 -9.72 -4.67
N SER A 155 1.05 -10.37 -5.83
CA SER A 155 2.27 -10.59 -6.62
C SER A 155 2.86 -9.29 -7.15
N GLY A 156 2.02 -8.34 -7.57
CA GLY A 156 2.45 -7.01 -7.99
C GLY A 156 3.09 -6.21 -6.85
N ALA A 157 2.50 -6.27 -5.65
CA ALA A 157 3.06 -5.64 -4.46
C ALA A 157 4.40 -6.27 -4.06
N ALA A 158 4.51 -7.61 -4.11
CA ALA A 158 5.75 -8.34 -3.84
C ALA A 158 6.85 -7.97 -4.84
N LEU A 159 6.53 -7.93 -6.14
CA LEU A 159 7.48 -7.51 -7.17
C LEU A 159 7.95 -6.06 -6.95
N ALA A 160 7.01 -5.14 -6.70
CA ALA A 160 7.34 -3.75 -6.42
C ALA A 160 8.23 -3.63 -5.17
N SER A 161 7.95 -4.40 -4.11
CA SER A 161 8.76 -4.43 -2.89
C SER A 161 10.19 -4.88 -3.18
N THR A 162 10.36 -5.92 -3.99
CA THR A 162 11.67 -6.42 -4.41
C THR A 162 12.42 -5.38 -5.25
N MET A 163 11.75 -4.69 -6.17
CA MET A 163 12.38 -3.61 -6.93
C MET A 163 12.81 -2.45 -6.02
N THR A 164 11.96 -2.01 -5.10
CA THR A 164 12.29 -0.94 -4.15
C THR A 164 13.47 -1.34 -3.25
N LYS A 165 13.59 -2.61 -2.85
CA LYS A 165 14.74 -3.13 -2.09
C LYS A 165 16.06 -2.87 -2.81
N TYR A 166 16.14 -3.16 -4.10
CA TYR A 166 17.37 -2.94 -4.88
C TYR A 166 17.66 -1.44 -5.11
N VAL A 167 16.63 -0.61 -5.24
CA VAL A 167 16.81 0.84 -5.43
C VAL A 167 17.27 1.54 -4.14
N VAL A 168 16.68 1.19 -3.00
CA VAL A 168 16.98 1.85 -1.71
C VAL A 168 18.24 1.27 -1.07
N GLY A 169 18.46 -0.03 -1.18
CA GLY A 169 19.70 -0.67 -0.72
C GLY A 169 19.92 -0.59 0.80
N ARG A 170 18.85 -0.47 1.60
CA ARG A 170 18.95 -0.27 3.06
C ARG A 170 19.47 -1.52 3.78
N THR A 171 20.37 -1.30 4.74
CA THR A 171 20.86 -2.33 5.67
C THR A 171 19.83 -2.67 6.75
N ARG A 172 19.73 -3.96 7.09
CA ARG A 172 18.88 -4.48 8.17
C ARG A 172 19.43 -4.11 9.55
N PRO A 173 18.60 -4.26 10.61
CA PRO A 173 19.08 -4.22 11.99
C PRO A 173 20.26 -5.20 12.22
N PRO A 174 21.14 -4.91 13.19
CA PRO A 174 22.29 -5.74 13.50
C PRO A 174 21.91 -7.21 13.76
N ILE A 175 22.70 -8.14 13.24
CA ILE A 175 22.46 -9.60 13.37
C ILE A 175 22.27 -10.01 14.83
N VAL A 176 22.98 -9.37 15.77
CA VAL A 176 22.84 -9.63 17.22
C VAL A 176 21.45 -9.35 17.80
N THR A 177 20.64 -8.55 17.10
CA THR A 177 19.25 -8.24 17.49
C THR A 177 18.22 -9.13 16.80
N GLN A 178 18.62 -9.83 15.74
CA GLN A 178 17.75 -10.67 14.91
C GLN A 178 17.53 -12.03 15.56
N VAL A 179 16.27 -12.45 15.65
CA VAL A 179 15.88 -13.81 16.08
C VAL A 179 16.01 -14.81 14.93
N LEU A 180 15.68 -14.37 13.72
CA LEU A 180 15.83 -15.14 12.48
C LEU A 180 16.80 -14.38 11.57
N LEU A 181 17.79 -15.08 11.02
CA LEU A 181 18.82 -14.46 10.20
C LEU A 181 18.25 -14.09 8.82
N GLU A 182 18.26 -12.79 8.51
CA GLU A 182 17.98 -12.29 7.16
C GLU A 182 19.08 -11.33 6.70
N THR A 183 19.59 -11.56 5.48
CA THR A 183 20.78 -10.87 4.94
C THR A 183 20.50 -10.01 3.69
N ASP A 184 19.27 -9.99 3.20
CA ASP A 184 18.86 -9.14 2.07
C ASP A 184 18.54 -7.70 2.51
N HIS A 185 18.17 -6.83 1.56
CA HIS A 185 17.81 -5.44 1.86
C HIS A 185 16.55 -5.34 2.74
N SER A 186 16.54 -4.36 3.65
CA SER A 186 15.48 -4.25 4.67
C SER A 186 14.26 -3.45 4.21
N PHE A 187 14.44 -2.41 3.40
CA PHE A 187 13.38 -1.49 2.99
C PHE A 187 12.83 -1.83 1.60
N PRO A 188 11.50 -1.91 1.41
CA PRO A 188 10.46 -1.95 2.43
C PRO A 188 10.27 -3.37 3.00
N SER A 189 9.54 -3.49 4.10
CA SER A 189 9.19 -4.79 4.68
C SER A 189 8.22 -5.55 3.76
N GLY A 190 8.65 -6.73 3.29
CA GLY A 190 7.84 -7.59 2.43
C GLY A 190 6.62 -8.19 3.15
N HIS A 191 6.76 -8.52 4.44
CA HIS A 191 5.66 -9.03 5.28
C HIS A 191 4.56 -7.97 5.46
N ALA A 192 4.94 -6.74 5.81
CA ALA A 192 4.00 -5.63 5.95
C ALA A 192 3.31 -5.31 4.60
N THR A 193 4.09 -5.29 3.50
CA THR A 193 3.57 -5.10 2.14
C THR A 193 2.53 -6.16 1.78
N GLY A 194 2.87 -7.44 1.94
CA GLY A 194 2.00 -8.56 1.58
C GLY A 194 0.73 -8.60 2.42
N ALA A 195 0.84 -8.43 3.74
CA ALA A 195 -0.31 -8.39 4.65
C ALA A 195 -1.25 -7.22 4.31
N MET A 196 -0.72 -6.02 4.13
CA MET A 196 -1.52 -4.83 3.80
C MET A 196 -2.24 -4.99 2.45
N ALA A 197 -1.52 -5.47 1.42
CA ALA A 197 -2.10 -5.72 0.10
C ALA A 197 -3.20 -6.79 0.16
N LEU A 198 -2.92 -7.94 0.76
CA LEU A 198 -3.83 -9.08 0.81
C LEU A 198 -5.11 -8.75 1.60
N PHE A 199 -4.97 -8.41 2.89
CA PHE A 199 -6.12 -8.31 3.78
C PHE A 199 -7.01 -7.12 3.43
N THR A 200 -6.42 -6.00 3.01
CA THR A 200 -7.19 -4.82 2.57
C THR A 200 -7.95 -5.10 1.28
N THR A 201 -7.32 -5.75 0.28
CA THR A 201 -8.03 -6.11 -0.95
C THR A 201 -9.15 -7.10 -0.69
N VAL A 202 -8.94 -8.13 0.14
CA VAL A 202 -10.01 -9.05 0.56
C VAL A 202 -11.14 -8.29 1.26
N ALA A 203 -10.82 -7.39 2.19
CA ALA A 203 -11.82 -6.58 2.89
C ALA A 203 -12.64 -5.70 1.94
N VAL A 204 -12.01 -5.09 0.93
CA VAL A 204 -12.70 -4.31 -0.12
C VAL A 204 -13.59 -5.21 -0.97
N MET A 205 -13.10 -6.36 -1.40
CA MET A 205 -13.86 -7.29 -2.26
C MET A 205 -15.09 -7.87 -1.55
N VAL A 206 -14.91 -8.33 -0.30
CA VAL A 206 -15.98 -8.89 0.52
C VAL A 206 -16.95 -7.79 0.96
N GLY A 207 -16.43 -6.60 1.28
CA GLY A 207 -17.20 -5.45 1.73
C GLY A 207 -18.00 -4.75 0.64
N TYR A 208 -17.78 -5.06 -0.64
CA TYR A 208 -18.39 -4.36 -1.78
C TYR A 208 -19.93 -4.40 -1.78
N THR A 209 -20.55 -5.49 -1.30
CA THR A 209 -22.01 -5.61 -1.22
C THR A 209 -22.57 -5.41 0.18
N LEU A 210 -21.72 -5.08 1.16
CA LEU A 210 -22.10 -4.95 2.56
C LEU A 210 -22.45 -3.51 2.93
N PRO A 211 -23.29 -3.30 3.97
CA PRO A 211 -23.57 -1.96 4.48
C PRO A 211 -22.28 -1.28 4.99
N PRO A 212 -22.22 0.07 5.00
CA PRO A 212 -21.01 0.83 5.30
C PRO A 212 -20.31 0.42 6.60
N ILE A 213 -21.07 0.13 7.65
CA ILE A 213 -20.51 -0.26 8.96
C ILE A 213 -19.77 -1.60 8.90
N ARG A 214 -20.28 -2.59 8.16
CA ARG A 214 -19.62 -3.90 8.02
C ARG A 214 -18.37 -3.78 7.16
N ARG A 215 -18.40 -2.95 6.12
CA ARG A 215 -17.21 -2.63 5.31
C ARG A 215 -16.13 -1.97 6.16
N ALA A 216 -16.50 -1.01 7.01
CA ALA A 216 -15.57 -0.36 7.94
C ALA A 216 -14.96 -1.37 8.92
N LEU A 217 -15.77 -2.26 9.50
CA LEU A 217 -15.27 -3.33 10.37
C LEU A 217 -14.28 -4.25 9.66
N LEU A 218 -14.54 -4.65 8.41
CA LEU A 218 -13.60 -5.47 7.64
C LEU A 218 -12.27 -4.76 7.39
N LEU A 219 -12.29 -3.46 7.11
CA LEU A 219 -11.07 -2.66 6.96
C LEU A 219 -10.32 -2.50 8.28
N ILE A 220 -11.01 -2.35 9.41
CA ILE A 220 -10.40 -2.32 10.74
C ILE A 220 -9.72 -3.65 11.04
N VAL A 221 -10.37 -4.78 10.76
CA VAL A 221 -9.78 -6.12 10.93
C VAL A 221 -8.55 -6.28 10.04
N ALA A 222 -8.61 -5.88 8.77
CA ALA A 222 -7.47 -5.93 7.86
C ALA A 222 -6.28 -5.09 8.36
N ALA A 223 -6.56 -3.88 8.87
CA ALA A 223 -5.55 -3.02 9.48
C ALA A 223 -4.95 -3.65 10.75
N ALA A 224 -5.79 -4.21 11.63
CA ALA A 224 -5.34 -4.87 12.85
C ALA A 224 -4.42 -6.07 12.55
N VAL A 225 -4.79 -6.93 11.59
CA VAL A 225 -3.95 -8.06 11.17
C VAL A 225 -2.62 -7.56 10.59
N THR A 226 -2.64 -6.51 9.77
CA THR A 226 -1.43 -5.90 9.21
C THR A 226 -0.52 -5.36 10.30
N VAL A 227 -1.08 -4.71 11.32
CA VAL A 227 -0.33 -4.21 12.49
C VAL A 227 0.29 -5.36 13.28
N VAL A 228 -0.46 -6.45 13.51
CA VAL A 228 0.06 -7.63 14.20
C VAL A 228 1.23 -8.25 13.45
N VAL A 229 1.09 -8.50 12.14
CA VAL A 229 2.18 -9.02 11.30
C VAL A 229 3.38 -8.06 11.34
N SER A 230 3.13 -6.77 11.19
CA SER A 230 4.19 -5.74 11.23
C SER A 230 4.93 -5.70 12.56
N ALA A 231 4.20 -5.81 13.68
CA ALA A 231 4.78 -5.83 15.02
C ALA A 231 5.68 -7.05 15.23
N THR A 232 5.35 -8.21 14.65
CA THR A 232 6.25 -9.38 14.70
C THR A 232 7.61 -9.10 14.08
N ARG A 233 7.68 -8.31 13.00
CA ARG A 233 8.95 -7.99 12.32
C ARG A 233 9.85 -7.06 13.14
N LEU A 234 9.24 -6.15 13.89
CA LEU A 234 9.95 -5.28 14.84
C LEU A 234 10.38 -6.09 16.07
N TYR A 235 9.50 -6.94 16.58
CA TYR A 235 9.75 -7.82 17.72
C TYR A 235 10.89 -8.81 17.47
N LEU A 236 10.94 -9.44 16.29
CA LEU A 236 11.99 -10.36 15.86
C LEU A 236 13.29 -9.64 15.45
N GLY A 237 13.26 -8.32 15.34
CA GLY A 237 14.42 -7.48 15.04
C GLY A 237 14.88 -7.54 13.59
N GLU A 238 14.02 -7.95 12.65
CA GLU A 238 14.42 -8.13 11.24
C GLU A 238 14.27 -6.84 10.41
N HIS A 239 13.45 -5.89 10.88
CA HIS A 239 13.13 -4.66 10.16
C HIS A 239 13.12 -3.44 11.08
N TRP A 240 13.40 -2.28 10.49
CA TRP A 240 13.20 -0.98 11.13
C TRP A 240 11.72 -0.55 11.09
N LEU A 241 11.31 0.37 11.97
CA LEU A 241 9.94 0.91 11.97
C LEU A 241 9.60 1.53 10.60
N THR A 242 10.51 2.30 10.04
CA THR A 242 10.31 2.93 8.73
C THR A 242 10.24 1.92 7.57
N ASP A 243 10.85 0.73 7.69
CA ASP A 243 10.68 -0.36 6.71
C ASP A 243 9.25 -0.90 6.71
N VAL A 244 8.67 -1.03 7.90
CA VAL A 244 7.29 -1.44 8.10
C VAL A 244 6.34 -0.39 7.53
N ILE A 245 6.54 0.89 7.83
CA ILE A 245 5.71 1.99 7.29
C ILE A 245 5.79 2.01 5.76
N GLY A 246 6.99 1.86 5.19
CA GLY A 246 7.18 1.76 3.74
C GLY A 246 6.42 0.58 3.13
N GLY A 247 6.44 -0.58 3.80
CA GLY A 247 5.68 -1.74 3.37
C GLY A 247 4.17 -1.52 3.41
N VAL A 248 3.65 -0.91 4.47
CA VAL A 248 2.23 -0.55 4.59
C VAL A 248 1.80 0.43 3.49
N LEU A 249 2.62 1.45 3.18
CA LEU A 249 2.33 2.39 2.10
C LEU A 249 2.27 1.69 0.72
N LEU A 250 3.26 0.83 0.44
CA LEU A 250 3.31 0.09 -0.82
C LEU A 250 2.16 -0.92 -0.96
N GLY A 251 1.90 -1.69 0.09
CA GLY A 251 0.79 -2.64 0.12
C GLY A 251 -0.57 -1.94 0.03
N GLY A 252 -0.71 -0.78 0.67
CA GLY A 252 -1.89 0.08 0.56
C GLY A 252 -2.12 0.58 -0.86
N LEU A 253 -1.05 1.00 -1.56
CA LEU A 253 -1.11 1.43 -2.96
C LEU A 253 -1.60 0.29 -3.85
N ALA A 254 -1.03 -0.90 -3.69
CA ALA A 254 -1.48 -2.09 -4.41
C ALA A 254 -2.95 -2.42 -4.09
N ALA A 255 -3.36 -2.32 -2.83
CA ALA A 255 -4.73 -2.60 -2.42
C ALA A 255 -5.75 -1.61 -3.01
N VAL A 256 -5.41 -0.31 -3.12
CA VAL A 256 -6.26 0.69 -3.78
C VAL A 256 -6.45 0.34 -5.25
N ILE A 257 -5.37 -0.02 -5.96
CA ILE A 257 -5.42 -0.42 -7.37
C ILE A 257 -6.25 -1.69 -7.54
N GLY A 258 -5.94 -2.74 -6.79
CA GLY A 258 -6.68 -4.02 -6.84
C GLY A 258 -8.14 -3.86 -6.48
N GLY A 259 -8.45 -3.08 -5.44
CA GLY A 259 -9.81 -2.75 -5.05
C GLY A 259 -10.56 -2.00 -6.16
N ALA A 260 -9.94 -1.00 -6.80
CA ALA A 260 -10.53 -0.26 -7.90
C ALA A 260 -10.81 -1.14 -9.14
N LEU A 261 -9.89 -2.04 -9.48
CA LEU A 261 -10.07 -3.02 -10.56
C LEU A 261 -11.27 -3.94 -10.28
N TYR A 262 -11.39 -4.44 -9.05
CA TYR A 262 -12.52 -5.27 -8.65
C TYR A 262 -13.85 -4.50 -8.69
N THR A 263 -13.89 -3.28 -8.16
CA THR A 263 -15.12 -2.47 -8.18
C THR A 263 -15.55 -2.16 -9.60
N ALA A 264 -14.61 -1.79 -10.49
CA ALA A 264 -14.92 -1.52 -11.89
C ALA A 264 -15.46 -2.75 -12.62
N TRP A 265 -14.95 -3.94 -12.30
CA TRP A 265 -15.47 -5.20 -12.85
C TRP A 265 -16.88 -5.52 -12.33
N MET A 266 -17.13 -5.35 -11.03
CA MET A 266 -18.44 -5.57 -10.43
C MET A 266 -19.50 -4.60 -10.97
N ASP A 267 -19.14 -3.33 -11.15
CA ASP A 267 -20.05 -2.32 -11.70
C ASP A 267 -20.45 -2.68 -13.14
N ARG A 268 -19.50 -3.09 -13.98
CA ARG A 268 -19.77 -3.53 -15.37
C ARG A 268 -20.63 -4.78 -15.44
N THR A 269 -20.40 -5.77 -14.58
CA THR A 269 -21.18 -7.02 -14.59
C THR A 269 -22.62 -6.80 -14.12
N ARG A 270 -22.85 -5.88 -13.17
CA ARG A 270 -24.20 -5.49 -12.72
C ARG A 270 -24.98 -4.70 -13.77
N THR A 271 -24.36 -3.76 -14.47
CA THR A 271 -25.05 -2.95 -15.48
C THR A 271 -25.45 -3.78 -16.70
N HIS A 272 -24.60 -4.70 -17.17
CA HIS A 272 -24.94 -5.60 -18.28
C HIS A 272 -26.03 -6.61 -17.92
N GLY A 273 -26.07 -7.10 -16.67
CA GLY A 273 -27.13 -8.00 -16.22
C GLY A 273 -28.52 -7.35 -16.31
N TRP A 274 -28.64 -6.06 -15.92
CA TRP A 274 -29.90 -5.32 -15.97
C TRP A 274 -30.46 -5.15 -17.40
N GLN A 275 -29.61 -4.79 -18.35
CA GLN A 275 -30.02 -4.56 -19.75
C GLN A 275 -30.51 -5.84 -20.46
N SER A 276 -30.04 -7.02 -20.02
CA SER A 276 -30.49 -8.30 -20.58
C SER A 276 -31.88 -8.76 -20.08
N THR A 277 -32.38 -8.18 -18.99
CA THR A 277 -33.66 -8.54 -18.35
C THR A 277 -34.81 -7.56 -18.61
N THR A 278 -34.56 -6.39 -19.21
CA THR A 278 -35.65 -5.51 -19.66
C THR A 278 -36.29 -6.09 -20.92
N PRO A 279 -37.58 -6.50 -20.91
CA PRO A 279 -38.26 -6.95 -22.10
C PRO A 279 -38.18 -5.85 -23.16
N ASN A 280 -37.78 -6.21 -24.37
CA ASN A 280 -37.75 -5.30 -25.51
C ASN A 280 -39.18 -4.77 -25.73
N GLU A 281 -39.49 -3.56 -25.24
CA GLU A 281 -40.79 -2.90 -25.46
C GLU A 281 -41.10 -2.72 -26.96
N ASN A 282 -40.08 -2.79 -27.83
CA ASN A 282 -40.26 -2.77 -29.28
C ASN A 282 -40.64 -4.13 -29.90
N ALA A 283 -40.66 -5.22 -29.14
CA ALA A 283 -41.12 -6.53 -29.62
C ALA A 283 -42.64 -6.74 -29.48
N ALA A 284 -43.36 -5.79 -28.87
CA ALA A 284 -44.79 -5.90 -28.58
C ALA A 284 -45.73 -5.17 -29.57
N HIS A 285 -45.23 -4.75 -30.75
CA HIS A 285 -46.14 -4.22 -31.79
C HIS A 285 -45.90 -4.86 -33.16
N PRO A 286 -46.40 -6.08 -33.38
CA PRO A 286 -46.72 -6.50 -34.73
C PRO A 286 -47.99 -5.75 -35.17
N ASP A 287 -47.94 -5.22 -36.37
CA ASP A 287 -49.09 -4.86 -37.20
C ASP A 287 -49.83 -3.54 -36.92
N ARG A 288 -49.33 -2.47 -37.55
CA ARG A 288 -50.18 -1.44 -38.17
C ARG A 288 -49.87 -1.36 -39.65
N THR A 289 -50.20 -2.43 -40.39
CA THR A 289 -50.32 -2.33 -41.85
C THR A 289 -51.76 -2.02 -42.25
N ASN A 290 -51.92 -0.85 -42.86
CA ASN A 290 -52.75 -0.58 -44.03
C ASN A 290 -54.17 -1.18 -44.09
N LYS A 291 -55.19 -0.34 -43.87
CA LYS A 291 -56.47 -0.47 -44.59
C LYS A 291 -56.87 0.86 -45.22
N THR A 292 -56.56 0.95 -46.50
CA THR A 292 -57.33 1.70 -47.49
C THR A 292 -58.79 1.21 -47.51
N THR A 293 -59.73 2.14 -47.38
CA THR A 293 -61.06 2.01 -48.01
C THR A 293 -61.41 3.33 -48.65
N ALA A 294 -61.28 3.34 -49.98
CA ALA A 294 -61.94 4.28 -50.86
C ALA A 294 -63.46 4.07 -50.82
N GLY A 295 -64.21 5.17 -50.92
CA GLY A 295 -65.49 5.26 -51.63
C GLY A 295 -66.73 4.60 -51.05
N ARG A 296 -67.69 5.42 -50.60
CA ARG A 296 -69.08 5.30 -51.07
C ARG A 296 -69.83 6.63 -50.94
N ALA A 297 -70.48 7.00 -52.03
CA ALA A 297 -71.37 8.15 -52.19
C ALA A 297 -72.63 8.05 -51.31
N GLY A 298 -73.21 9.22 -51.02
CA GLY A 298 -74.49 9.44 -50.35
C GLY A 298 -74.64 10.91 -50.01
#